data_AF-A0A1G7L115-F1
#
_entry.id   AF-A0A1G7L115-F1
#
_cell.length_a   1.000
_cell.length_b   1.000
_cell.length_c   1.000
_cell.angle_alpha   90.00
_cell.angle_beta   90.00
_cell.angle_gamma   90.00
#
_symmetry.space_group_name_H-M   'P 1'
#
loop_
_entity.id
_entity.type
_entity.pdbx_description
1 polymer ?
#
loop_
_entity_poly.entity_id
_entity_poly.type
_entity_poly.pdbx_seq_one_letter_code
_entity_poly.pdbx_strand_id
1 'polypeptide(L)'
;MKNALSIILIALLPLLSVAQAHIDSMAIVQKSQPYTIDKPEDLNIKGQIDAARHYKRYKGAATGTLLTSLLSPVIGLIPAILCSATYPKIDNLGYPNEELFKQATYYKAYTRREKKIKQRKVWSNWGIGLGVNLVVVLILAN
;
A
#
# COMPACT_ATOMS: atom_id res chain seq x y z
N MET A 1 34.67 -8.18 13.95
CA MET A 1 33.91 -8.26 12.67
C MET A 1 32.66 -9.15 12.70
N LYS A 2 32.40 -9.95 13.76
CA LYS A 2 31.17 -10.78 13.85
C LYS A 2 29.94 -10.02 14.36
N ASN A 3 30.13 -8.84 14.96
CA ASN A 3 29.06 -8.12 15.67
C ASN A 3 28.28 -7.15 14.77
N ALA A 4 28.84 -6.71 13.64
CA ALA A 4 28.16 -5.80 12.72
C ALA A 4 27.01 -6.49 11.94
N LEU A 5 27.16 -7.79 11.65
CA LEU A 5 26.14 -8.59 10.98
C LEU A 5 24.90 -8.85 11.86
N SER A 6 25.06 -8.93 13.19
CA SER A 6 23.92 -9.05 14.12
C SER A 6 23.13 -7.76 14.25
N ILE A 7 23.76 -6.59 14.08
CA ILE A 7 23.08 -5.30 14.18
C ILE A 7 22.18 -5.05 12.95
N ILE A 8 22.61 -5.50 11.76
CA ILE A 8 21.82 -5.35 10.52
C ILE A 8 20.56 -6.23 10.52
N LEU A 9 20.60 -7.41 11.17
CA LEU A 9 19.43 -8.28 11.29
C LEU A 9 18.41 -7.77 12.34
N ILE A 10 18.88 -7.08 13.38
CA ILE A 10 18.03 -6.51 14.44
C ILE A 10 17.41 -5.16 14.01
N ALA A 11 18.06 -4.39 13.13
CA ALA A 11 17.52 -3.13 12.61
C ALA A 11 16.34 -3.30 11.62
N LEU A 12 16.11 -4.52 11.09
CA LEU A 12 15.04 -4.81 10.12
C LEU A 12 13.74 -5.33 10.74
N LEU A 13 13.71 -5.68 12.04
CA LEU A 13 12.50 -6.21 12.69
C LEU A 13 11.43 -5.17 13.12
N PRO A 14 11.73 -3.90 13.48
CA PRO A 14 10.65 -3.01 13.95
C PRO A 14 9.81 -2.40 12.81
N LEU A 15 10.23 -2.48 11.54
CA LEU A 15 9.49 -1.88 10.43
C LEU A 15 8.32 -2.73 9.90
N LEU A 16 8.10 -3.93 10.46
CA LEU A 16 6.87 -4.70 10.26
C LEU A 16 5.69 -4.21 11.11
N SER A 17 5.90 -3.29 12.07
CA SER A 17 4.88 -2.97 13.09
C SER A 17 4.26 -1.56 13.03
N VAL A 18 4.41 -0.80 11.94
CA VAL A 18 3.64 0.45 11.78
C VAL A 18 2.33 0.17 11.04
N ALA A 19 1.39 -0.41 11.79
CA ALA A 19 -0.04 -0.31 11.51
C ALA A 19 -0.86 -0.37 12.81
N GLN A 20 -0.38 0.25 13.90
CA GLN A 20 -1.26 0.56 15.03
C GLN A 20 -1.98 1.86 14.69
N ALA A 21 -3.12 1.76 14.00
CA ALA A 21 -4.11 2.82 14.05
C ALA A 21 -4.79 2.76 15.42
N HIS A 22 -4.14 3.32 16.44
CA HIS A 22 -4.78 3.59 17.71
C HIS A 22 -5.63 4.85 17.54
N ILE A 23 -6.92 4.66 17.28
CA ILE A 23 -7.92 5.72 17.43
C ILE A 23 -8.42 5.58 18.86
N ASP A 24 -7.98 6.48 19.74
CA ASP A 24 -8.55 6.63 21.07
C ASP A 24 -10.07 6.81 20.93
N SER A 25 -10.80 5.83 21.44
CA SER A 25 -12.25 5.88 21.49
C SER A 25 -12.65 6.92 22.54
N MET A 26 -12.91 8.14 22.09
CA MET A 26 -13.67 9.10 22.90
C MET A 26 -15.10 8.59 22.96
N ALA A 27 -15.45 7.98 24.09
CA ALA A 27 -16.80 7.48 24.34
C ALA A 27 -17.78 8.66 24.34
N ILE A 28 -18.54 8.81 23.26
CA ILE A 28 -19.82 9.51 23.31
C ILE A 28 -20.83 8.50 23.81
N VAL A 29 -21.23 8.61 25.08
CA VAL A 29 -22.46 7.97 25.55
C VAL A 29 -23.64 8.74 24.94
N GLN A 30 -24.17 8.25 23.83
CA GLN A 30 -25.47 8.68 23.31
C GLN A 30 -26.43 7.49 23.36
N LYS A 31 -27.30 7.47 24.38
CA LYS A 31 -28.42 6.54 24.47
C LYS A 31 -29.64 7.16 23.78
N SER A 32 -30.00 6.66 22.59
CA SER A 32 -31.39 6.59 22.07
C SER A 32 -31.48 5.78 20.77
N GLN A 33 -32.47 4.89 20.70
CA GLN A 33 -32.86 3.99 19.59
C GLN A 33 -34.26 4.45 19.09
N PRO A 34 -34.88 3.92 18.00
CA PRO A 34 -34.36 3.37 16.74
C PRO A 34 -35.20 3.84 15.51
N TYR A 35 -34.59 4.53 14.54
CA TYR A 35 -34.96 4.45 13.11
C TYR A 35 -33.80 5.03 12.29
N THR A 36 -33.05 4.17 11.61
CA THR A 36 -32.08 4.62 10.61
C THR A 36 -32.81 4.70 9.29
N ILE A 37 -33.09 5.92 8.82
CA ILE A 37 -33.26 6.15 7.38
C ILE A 37 -31.91 5.77 6.78
N ASP A 38 -31.84 4.65 6.06
CA ASP A 38 -30.66 4.29 5.28
C ASP A 38 -30.41 5.44 4.31
N LYS A 39 -29.42 6.29 4.62
CA LYS A 39 -28.93 7.24 3.65
C LYS A 39 -28.43 6.43 2.47
N PRO A 40 -28.77 6.80 1.21
CA PRO A 40 -28.23 6.12 0.05
C PRO A 40 -26.72 6.11 0.19
N GLU A 41 -26.14 4.91 0.26
CA GLU A 41 -24.72 4.73 0.51
C GLU A 41 -23.93 5.41 -0.60
N ASP A 42 -22.98 6.27 -0.24
CA ASP A 42 -22.15 6.95 -1.23
C ASP A 42 -21.22 5.93 -1.90
N LEU A 43 -21.58 5.53 -3.12
CA LEU A 43 -20.85 4.59 -3.96
C LEU A 43 -19.37 4.97 -4.16
N ASN A 44 -19.06 6.27 -4.14
CA ASN A 44 -17.68 6.75 -4.24
C ASN A 44 -16.89 6.46 -2.96
N ILE A 45 -17.50 6.63 -1.79
CA ILE A 45 -16.87 6.27 -0.52
C ILE A 45 -16.76 4.76 -0.39
N LYS A 46 -17.84 4.03 -0.74
CA LYS A 46 -17.86 2.56 -0.71
C LYS A 46 -16.78 1.96 -1.60
N GLY A 47 -16.66 2.41 -2.85
CA GLY A 47 -15.63 1.94 -3.77
C GLY A 47 -14.20 2.16 -3.24
N GLN A 48 -13.95 3.29 -2.57
CA GLN A 48 -12.64 3.55 -1.95
C GLN A 48 -12.37 2.63 -0.75
N ILE A 49 -13.36 2.40 0.11
CA ILE A 49 -13.23 1.52 1.29
C ILE A 49 -13.00 0.08 0.83
N ASP A 50 -13.79 -0.39 -0.13
CA ASP A 50 -13.70 -1.76 -0.64
C ASP A 50 -12.35 -2.01 -1.31
N ALA A 51 -11.87 -1.08 -2.14
CA ALA A 51 -10.55 -1.16 -2.73
C ALA A 51 -9.44 -1.24 -1.66
N ALA A 52 -9.54 -0.47 -0.58
CA ALA A 52 -8.56 -0.52 0.51
C ALA A 52 -8.53 -1.87 1.24
N ARG A 53 -9.70 -2.53 1.36
CA ARG A 53 -9.83 -3.82 2.04
C ARG A 53 -9.39 -4.98 1.15
N HIS A 54 -9.84 -5.02 -0.09
CA HIS A 54 -9.78 -6.21 -0.95
C HIS A 54 -8.59 -6.21 -1.93
N TYR A 55 -8.05 -5.05 -2.32
CA TYR A 55 -6.97 -5.02 -3.29
C TYR A 55 -5.62 -5.47 -2.69
N LYS A 56 -5.15 -6.67 -3.08
CA LYS A 56 -3.86 -7.26 -2.65
C LYS A 56 -2.88 -7.53 -3.79
N ARG A 57 -3.28 -7.37 -5.05
CA ARG A 57 -2.49 -7.79 -6.23
C ARG A 57 -1.38 -6.82 -6.66
N TYR A 58 -1.01 -5.88 -5.78
CA TYR A 58 0.17 -5.03 -5.97
C TYR A 58 1.51 -5.75 -5.70
N LYS A 59 1.50 -6.91 -5.03
CA LYS A 59 2.70 -7.57 -4.49
C LYS A 59 3.76 -7.83 -5.56
N GLY A 60 3.41 -8.39 -6.71
CA GLY A 60 4.39 -8.70 -7.77
C GLY A 60 5.13 -7.45 -8.26
N ALA A 61 4.38 -6.38 -8.55
CA ALA A 61 4.94 -5.09 -8.96
C ALA A 61 5.87 -4.51 -7.87
N ALA A 62 5.39 -4.47 -6.62
CA ALA A 62 6.15 -3.89 -5.52
C ALA A 62 7.42 -4.71 -5.19
N THR A 63 7.31 -6.05 -5.12
CA THR A 63 8.46 -6.93 -4.83
C THR A 63 9.48 -6.90 -5.95
N GLY A 64 9.05 -6.91 -7.22
CA GLY A 64 9.95 -6.77 -8.35
C GLY A 64 10.75 -5.46 -8.28
N THR A 65 10.07 -4.34 -8.03
CA THR A 65 10.74 -3.05 -7.80
C THR A 65 11.74 -3.12 -6.65
N LEU A 66 11.38 -3.70 -5.50
CA LEU A 66 12.29 -3.84 -4.36
C LEU A 66 13.58 -4.57 -4.75
N LEU A 67 13.45 -5.74 -5.39
CA LEU A 67 14.61 -6.56 -5.77
C LEU A 67 15.54 -5.80 -6.71
N THR A 68 14.98 -5.15 -7.74
CA THR A 68 15.78 -4.34 -8.67
C THR A 68 16.41 -3.12 -8.00
N SER A 69 15.71 -2.46 -7.07
CA SER A 69 16.21 -1.31 -6.32
C SER A 69 17.29 -1.68 -5.31
N LEU A 70 17.27 -2.89 -4.74
CA LEU A 70 18.34 -3.38 -3.87
C LEU A 70 19.63 -3.61 -4.64
N LEU A 71 19.55 -4.12 -5.89
CA LEU A 71 20.70 -4.30 -6.76
C LEU A 71 21.28 -2.95 -7.21
N SER A 72 20.41 -2.05 -7.66
CA SER A 72 20.77 -0.68 -8.01
C SER A 72 19.52 0.20 -7.95
N PRO A 73 19.51 1.26 -7.14
CA PRO A 73 18.36 2.18 -7.06
C PRO A 73 18.02 2.83 -8.41
N VAL A 74 19.03 3.01 -9.28
CA VAL A 74 18.87 3.55 -10.64
C VAL A 74 18.14 2.55 -11.53
N ILE A 75 18.56 1.28 -11.53
CA ILE A 75 17.87 0.23 -12.30
C ILE A 75 16.46 0.01 -11.76
N GLY A 76 16.28 0.00 -10.44
CA GLY A 76 14.99 -0.15 -9.80
C GLY A 76 14.00 1.00 -10.05
N LEU A 77 14.48 2.16 -10.52
CA LEU A 77 13.62 3.28 -10.91
C LEU A 77 12.77 2.93 -12.14
N ILE A 78 13.30 2.12 -13.06
CA ILE A 78 12.60 1.69 -14.28
C ILE A 78 11.29 0.96 -13.93
N PRO A 79 11.30 -0.17 -13.19
CA PRO A 79 10.07 -0.82 -12.78
C PRO A 79 9.22 0.06 -11.86
N ALA A 80 9.82 0.93 -11.03
CA ALA A 80 9.05 1.85 -10.17
C ALA A 80 8.15 2.78 -11.00
N ILE A 81 8.68 3.39 -12.06
CA ILE A 81 7.93 4.26 -12.97
C ILE A 81 6.89 3.45 -13.76
N LEU A 82 7.31 2.38 -14.43
CA LEU A 82 6.43 1.60 -15.31
C LEU A 82 5.25 0.97 -14.55
N CYS A 83 5.52 0.38 -13.37
CA CYS A 83 4.49 -0.27 -12.57
C CYS A 83 3.58 0.73 -11.83
N SER A 84 4.07 1.94 -11.52
CA SER A 84 3.27 2.98 -10.87
C SER A 84 2.39 3.75 -11.85
N ALA A 85 2.79 3.89 -13.12
CA ALA A 85 2.01 4.61 -14.13
C ALA A 85 0.73 3.86 -14.55
N THR A 86 0.79 2.53 -14.58
CA THR A 86 -0.28 1.66 -15.09
C THR A 86 -1.41 1.45 -14.09
N TYR A 87 -2.63 1.22 -14.57
CA TYR A 87 -3.70 0.69 -13.73
C TYR A 87 -3.52 -0.82 -13.49
N PRO A 88 -4.01 -1.38 -12.38
CA PRO A 88 -4.12 -2.84 -12.24
C PRO A 88 -5.06 -3.40 -13.32
N LYS A 89 -4.79 -4.62 -13.81
CA LYS A 89 -5.70 -5.30 -14.75
C LYS A 89 -7.03 -5.60 -14.07
N ILE A 90 -8.13 -5.61 -14.83
CA ILE A 90 -9.49 -5.84 -14.30
C ILE A 90 -9.59 -7.17 -13.53
N ASP A 91 -9.04 -8.24 -14.11
CA ASP A 91 -8.97 -9.57 -13.48
C ASP A 91 -8.20 -9.58 -12.16
N ASN A 92 -7.43 -8.53 -11.87
CA ASN A 92 -6.59 -8.39 -10.69
C ASN A 92 -7.14 -7.41 -9.63
N LEU A 93 -8.34 -6.88 -9.83
CA LEU A 93 -8.95 -5.89 -8.93
C LEU A 93 -9.55 -6.54 -7.67
N GLY A 94 -10.08 -7.77 -7.78
CA GLY A 94 -10.65 -8.49 -6.65
C GLY A 94 -11.80 -7.74 -5.96
N TYR A 95 -12.65 -7.08 -6.75
CA TYR A 95 -13.82 -6.37 -6.24
C TYR A 95 -14.81 -7.34 -5.57
N PRO A 96 -15.45 -6.96 -4.45
CA PRO A 96 -16.26 -7.89 -3.66
C PRO A 96 -17.67 -8.12 -4.23
N ASN A 97 -18.19 -7.20 -5.04
CA ASN A 97 -19.56 -7.27 -5.58
C ASN A 97 -19.58 -6.77 -7.03
N GLU A 98 -20.01 -7.64 -7.94
CA GLU A 98 -20.02 -7.34 -9.38
C GLU A 98 -21.10 -6.32 -9.77
N GLU A 99 -22.24 -6.31 -9.08
CA GLU A 99 -23.34 -5.39 -9.34
C GLU A 99 -22.95 -3.95 -9.00
N LEU A 100 -22.24 -3.77 -7.89
CA LEU A 100 -21.63 -2.48 -7.54
C LEU A 100 -20.57 -2.08 -8.56
N PHE A 101 -19.78 -3.04 -9.05
CA PHE A 101 -18.73 -2.77 -10.03
C PHE A 101 -19.27 -2.34 -11.41
N LYS A 102 -20.52 -2.70 -11.75
CA LYS A 102 -21.23 -2.18 -12.93
C LYS A 102 -21.61 -0.70 -12.81
N GLN A 103 -21.64 -0.15 -11.59
CA GLN A 103 -21.98 1.25 -11.35
C GLN A 103 -20.75 2.15 -11.59
N ALA A 104 -20.88 3.11 -12.51
CA ALA A 104 -19.76 3.94 -12.96
C ALA A 104 -19.04 4.69 -11.83
N THR A 105 -19.80 5.21 -10.85
CA THR A 105 -19.25 5.93 -9.69
C THR A 105 -18.39 5.03 -8.80
N TYR A 106 -18.90 3.83 -8.49
CA TYR A 106 -18.19 2.83 -7.70
C TYR A 106 -16.94 2.36 -8.45
N TYR A 107 -17.07 2.00 -9.73
CA TYR A 107 -15.96 1.55 -10.59
C TYR A 107 -14.79 2.55 -10.60
N LYS A 108 -15.10 3.83 -10.86
CA LYS A 108 -14.09 4.90 -10.90
C LYS A 108 -13.42 5.08 -9.54
N ALA A 109 -14.19 5.07 -8.46
CA ALA A 109 -13.68 5.23 -7.10
C ALA A 109 -12.75 4.07 -6.69
N TYR A 110 -13.19 2.84 -6.96
CA TYR A 110 -12.47 1.60 -6.66
C TYR A 110 -11.13 1.56 -7.41
N THR A 111 -11.16 1.64 -8.75
CA THR A 111 -9.96 1.55 -9.60
C THR A 111 -8.95 2.68 -9.33
N ARG A 112 -9.42 3.91 -9.07
CA ARG A 112 -8.55 5.04 -8.68
C ARG A 112 -7.85 4.75 -7.35
N ARG A 113 -8.57 4.20 -6.37
CA ARG A 113 -8.00 3.91 -5.05
C ARG A 113 -6.95 2.80 -5.13
N GLU A 114 -7.18 1.77 -5.93
CA GLU A 114 -6.24 0.66 -6.12
C GLU A 114 -4.96 1.09 -6.82
N LYS A 115 -5.07 1.92 -7.86
CA LYS A 115 -3.89 2.53 -8.49
C LYS A 115 -3.04 3.25 -7.45
N LYS A 116 -3.66 4.08 -6.59
CA LYS A 116 -2.94 4.75 -5.50
C LYS A 116 -2.29 3.77 -4.52
N ILE A 117 -2.94 2.66 -4.17
CA ILE A 117 -2.36 1.62 -3.30
C ILE A 117 -1.13 1.00 -3.97
N LYS A 118 -1.24 0.60 -5.23
CA LYS A 118 -0.14 0.01 -6.00
C LYS A 118 1.04 0.98 -6.09
N GLN A 119 0.77 2.23 -6.49
CA GLN A 119 1.78 3.29 -6.57
C GLN A 119 2.52 3.47 -5.25
N ARG A 120 1.78 3.61 -4.14
CA ARG A 120 2.38 3.78 -2.81
C ARG A 120 3.30 2.62 -2.46
N LYS A 121 2.87 1.37 -2.69
CA LYS A 121 3.67 0.18 -2.38
C LYS A 121 4.92 0.06 -3.25
N VAL A 122 4.81 0.37 -4.55
CA VAL A 122 5.94 0.39 -5.48
C VAL A 122 6.98 1.45 -5.08
N TRP A 123 6.55 2.68 -4.82
CA TRP A 123 7.44 3.77 -4.41
C TRP A 123 8.06 3.56 -3.03
N SER A 124 7.31 2.99 -2.07
CA SER A 124 7.88 2.59 -0.77
C SER A 124 8.99 1.56 -0.95
N ASN A 125 8.78 0.55 -1.80
CA ASN A 125 9.77 -0.49 -2.04
C ASN A 125 11.01 0.02 -2.78
N TRP A 126 10.83 0.92 -3.76
CA TRP A 126 11.96 1.61 -4.39
C TRP A 126 12.76 2.43 -3.37
N GLY A 127 12.07 3.19 -2.52
CA GLY A 127 12.69 4.01 -1.48
C GLY A 127 13.48 3.20 -0.45
N ILE A 128 12.99 1.99 -0.10
CA ILE A 128 13.73 1.05 0.75
C ILE A 128 15.05 0.65 0.07
N GLY A 129 15.01 0.24 -1.20
CA GLY A 129 16.22 -0.15 -1.93
C GLY A 129 17.24 0.99 -2.03
N LEU A 130 16.78 2.22 -2.26
CA LEU A 130 17.63 3.42 -2.20
C LEU A 130 18.26 3.61 -0.82
N GLY A 131 17.45 3.56 0.24
CA GLY A 131 17.93 3.72 1.62
C GLY A 131 18.99 2.69 2.01
N VAL A 132 18.78 1.41 1.65
CA VAL A 132 19.76 0.34 1.89
C VAL A 132 21.08 0.63 1.17
N ASN A 133 21.03 1.01 -0.11
CA ASN A 133 22.23 1.32 -0.88
C ASN A 133 22.99 2.53 -0.30
N LEU A 134 22.29 3.58 0.14
CA LEU A 134 22.93 4.73 0.79
C LEU A 134 23.66 4.32 2.08
N VAL A 135 23.05 3.47 2.91
CA VAL A 135 23.71 2.95 4.13
C VAL A 135 24.96 2.15 3.79
N VAL A 136 24.91 1.29 2.76
CA VAL A 136 26.09 0.53 2.31
C VAL A 136 27.22 1.47 1.86
N VAL A 137 26.91 2.49 1.06
CA VAL A 137 27.91 3.47 0.62
C VAL A 137 28.52 4.23 1.81
N LEU A 138 27.71 4.66 2.77
CA LEU A 138 28.21 5.34 3.97
C LEU A 138 29.15 4.46 4.81
N ILE A 139 28.86 3.16 4.93
CA ILE A 139 29.72 2.21 5.63
C ILE A 139 31.03 1.98 4.88
N LEU A 140 31.00 1.94 3.54
CA LEU A 140 32.20 1.72 2.74
C LEU A 140 33.08 2.97 2.61
N ALA A 141 32.49 4.16 2.70
CA ALA A 141 33.19 5.43 2.58
C ALA A 141 33.84 5.90 3.89
N ASN A 142 33.57 5.22 5.01
CA ASN A 142 34.07 5.54 6.34
C ASN A 142 34.98 4.44 6.88
#